data_AF-A0A7C5FEX7-F1
#
_entry.id   AF-A0A7C5FEX7-F1
#
_cell.length_a   1.000
_cell.length_b   1.000
_cell.length_c   1.000
_cell.angle_alpha   90.00
_cell.angle_beta   90.00
_cell.angle_gamma   90.00
#
_symmetry.space_group_name_H-M   'P 1'
#
loop_
_entity.id
_entity.type
_entity.pdbx_description
1 polymer ?
#
loop_
_entity_poly.entity_id
_entity_poly.type
_entity_poly.pdbx_seq_one_letter_code
_entity_poly.pdbx_strand_id
1 'polypeptide(L)'
;MNKRIKIKSAGILIALLVIFQCSALANASTTRENRGDLPVLFEKKETKLLVNEEKTTIFENIKTELVEKRTRTSKSFILEDGTRVTDLYTTPVHYLDENGKWQEIDLTITRSSNLVFEYENTKNSFQTYFGRASEPKVAVEYEDNYLTFAPVNNQFGNGNLNSPSTTKVEENRLVYMNFIDGADLR
;
A
#
# COMPACT_ATOMS: atom_id res chain seq x y z
N MET A 1 16.82 45.05 11.68
CA MET A 1 18.03 44.24 11.99
C MET A 1 17.80 42.86 11.38
N ASN A 2 18.22 42.68 10.12
CA ASN A 2 17.82 41.53 9.29
C ASN A 2 18.92 40.46 9.30
N LYS A 3 18.62 39.27 9.82
CA LYS A 3 19.52 38.10 9.71
C LYS A 3 19.33 37.45 8.34
N ARG A 4 20.38 37.49 7.51
CA ARG A 4 20.49 36.77 6.24
C ARG A 4 20.74 35.28 6.54
N ILE A 5 19.89 34.40 6.03
CA ILE A 5 20.13 32.95 6.02
C ILE A 5 20.95 32.62 4.76
N LYS A 6 22.12 32.02 4.93
CA LYS A 6 22.97 31.54 3.83
C LYS A 6 22.57 30.10 3.50
N ILE A 7 22.04 29.89 2.30
CA ILE A 7 21.78 28.56 1.73
C ILE A 7 23.06 28.11 1.02
N LYS A 8 23.63 26.97 1.43
CA LYS A 8 24.70 26.29 0.69
C LYS A 8 24.05 25.35 -0.33
N SER A 9 24.18 25.68 -1.61
CA SER A 9 23.77 24.87 -2.74
C SER A 9 24.84 23.81 -3.05
N ALA A 10 24.46 22.54 -3.11
CA ALA A 10 25.29 21.47 -3.66
C ALA A 10 24.42 20.45 -4.41
N GLY A 11 24.47 20.53 -5.74
CA GLY A 11 24.43 19.40 -6.68
C GLY A 11 23.19 18.50 -6.74
N ILE A 12 22.17 18.89 -7.49
CA ILE A 12 21.23 17.96 -8.16
C ILE A 12 21.44 18.14 -9.67
N LEU A 13 22.15 17.23 -10.30
CA LEU A 13 22.08 17.03 -11.75
C LEU A 13 22.63 15.64 -12.09
N ILE A 14 21.96 14.97 -13.04
CA ILE A 14 22.36 13.73 -13.74
C ILE A 14 21.79 12.43 -13.14
N ALA A 15 20.55 12.10 -13.52
CA ALA A 15 20.06 10.70 -13.59
C ALA A 15 18.89 10.53 -14.59
N LEU A 16 18.90 11.25 -15.72
CA LEU A 16 17.84 11.19 -16.75
C LEU A 16 18.31 10.69 -18.13
N LEU A 17 19.45 9.98 -18.22
CA LEU A 17 20.12 9.67 -19.49
C LEU A 17 20.33 8.17 -19.81
N VAL A 18 19.52 7.24 -19.26
CA VAL A 18 19.64 5.80 -19.58
C VAL A 18 18.42 5.21 -20.31
N ILE A 19 17.42 6.02 -20.69
CA ILE A 19 16.24 5.54 -21.44
C ILE A 19 16.41 5.79 -22.95
N PHE A 20 17.51 5.35 -23.56
CA PHE A 20 17.61 5.36 -25.03
C PHE A 20 18.70 4.39 -25.51
N GLN A 21 18.31 3.14 -25.79
CA GLN A 21 18.79 2.31 -26.92
C GLN A 21 18.33 0.85 -26.76
N CYS A 22 17.14 0.54 -27.28
CA CYS A 22 16.91 -0.73 -27.98
C CYS A 22 15.59 -0.62 -28.78
N SER A 23 15.64 -0.04 -29.97
CA SER A 23 14.58 -0.14 -30.96
C SER A 23 15.18 -0.56 -32.29
N ALA A 24 15.37 -1.87 -32.45
CA ALA A 24 15.58 -2.46 -33.76
C ALA A 24 14.21 -2.68 -34.41
N LEU A 25 13.98 -1.95 -35.50
CA LEU A 25 12.88 -2.14 -36.44
C LEU A 25 13.00 -3.51 -37.15
N ALA A 26 11.87 -4.17 -37.34
CA ALA A 26 11.67 -5.03 -38.50
C ALA A 26 10.24 -4.83 -39.01
N ASN A 27 10.11 -4.15 -40.15
CA ASN A 27 8.88 -4.07 -40.94
C ASN A 27 8.80 -5.30 -41.86
N ALA A 28 7.64 -5.93 -41.95
CA ALA A 28 7.22 -6.66 -43.15
C ALA A 28 5.68 -6.65 -43.24
N SER A 29 5.19 -6.26 -44.41
CA SER A 29 3.80 -5.97 -44.77
C SER A 29 2.97 -7.22 -45.10
N THR A 30 1.65 -7.10 -44.84
CA THR A 30 0.47 -7.63 -45.54
C THR A 30 0.49 -9.05 -46.13
N THR A 31 -0.42 -9.94 -45.68
CA THR A 31 -1.39 -10.75 -46.49
C THR A 31 -2.45 -11.39 -45.57
N ARG A 32 -3.71 -11.46 -46.03
CA ARG A 32 -4.89 -12.07 -45.37
C ARG A 32 -4.96 -13.60 -45.58
N GLU A 33 -5.69 -14.25 -44.65
CA GLU A 33 -6.38 -15.56 -44.72
C GLU A 33 -5.58 -16.83 -45.08
N ASN A 34 -5.47 -17.74 -44.10
CA ASN A 34 -6.11 -19.06 -44.24
C ASN A 34 -6.22 -19.82 -42.91
N ARG A 35 -7.38 -20.44 -42.71
CA ARG A 35 -7.64 -21.46 -41.68
C ARG A 35 -6.79 -22.69 -41.98
N GLY A 36 -6.00 -23.11 -41.01
CA GLY A 36 -5.37 -24.42 -40.95
C GLY A 36 -5.10 -24.71 -39.48
N ASP A 37 -5.77 -25.73 -38.95
CA ASP A 37 -5.56 -26.22 -37.59
C ASP A 37 -4.09 -26.57 -37.39
N LEU A 38 -3.44 -25.84 -36.47
CA LEU A 38 -2.11 -26.17 -35.96
C LEU A 38 -2.28 -26.78 -34.57
N PRO A 39 -1.57 -27.88 -34.26
CA PRO A 39 -1.73 -28.56 -32.99
C PRO A 39 -1.35 -27.62 -31.85
N VAL A 40 -2.23 -27.53 -30.85
CA VAL A 40 -1.93 -26.88 -29.57
C VAL A 40 -0.86 -27.72 -28.86
N LEU A 41 0.40 -27.51 -29.24
CA LEU A 41 1.57 -27.86 -28.45
C LEU A 41 1.98 -26.64 -27.61
N PHE A 42 1.02 -26.10 -26.86
CA PHE A 42 1.36 -25.41 -25.63
C PHE A 42 1.18 -26.43 -24.53
N GLU A 43 2.20 -27.27 -24.35
CA GLU A 43 2.41 -27.89 -23.05
C GLU A 43 2.45 -26.73 -22.06
N LYS A 44 1.44 -26.70 -21.18
CA LYS A 44 1.37 -25.82 -20.02
C LYS A 44 2.59 -26.15 -19.19
N LYS A 45 3.73 -25.52 -19.51
CA LYS A 45 4.90 -25.55 -18.66
C LYS A 45 4.50 -24.71 -17.47
N GLU A 46 3.94 -25.39 -16.46
CA GLU A 46 3.78 -24.83 -15.15
C GLU A 46 5.15 -24.28 -14.79
N THR A 47 5.28 -22.96 -14.81
CA THR A 47 6.44 -22.30 -14.23
C THR A 47 6.35 -22.65 -12.75
N LYS A 48 7.06 -23.73 -12.38
CA LYS A 48 7.38 -24.06 -11.02
C LYS A 48 8.04 -22.79 -10.48
N LEU A 49 7.30 -22.01 -9.70
CA LEU A 49 7.88 -21.01 -8.82
C LEU A 49 8.90 -21.80 -8.02
N LEU A 50 10.17 -21.62 -8.34
CA LEU A 50 11.24 -21.99 -7.44
C LEU A 50 11.13 -21.01 -6.27
N VAL A 51 10.14 -21.22 -5.40
CA VAL A 51 10.30 -20.88 -4.00
C VAL A 51 11.52 -21.68 -3.60
N ASN A 52 12.64 -20.98 -3.58
CA ASN A 52 13.91 -21.41 -3.03
C ASN A 52 13.64 -22.36 -1.84
N GLU A 53 13.96 -23.65 -1.97
CA GLU A 53 13.79 -24.65 -0.91
C GLU A 53 14.54 -24.25 0.37
N GLU A 54 15.69 -23.58 0.20
CA GLU A 54 16.49 -22.97 1.26
C GLU A 54 15.68 -21.93 2.06
N LYS A 55 14.87 -21.09 1.38
CA LYS A 55 14.02 -20.09 2.04
C LYS A 55 13.00 -20.75 2.97
N THR A 56 12.34 -21.82 2.54
CA THR A 56 11.38 -22.57 3.37
C THR A 56 12.06 -23.22 4.57
N THR A 57 13.23 -23.83 4.38
CA THR A 57 13.99 -24.43 5.50
C THR A 57 14.52 -23.40 6.50
N ILE A 58 14.82 -22.17 6.09
CA ILE A 58 15.28 -21.12 7.01
C ILE A 58 14.16 -20.71 7.97
N PHE A 59 12.91 -20.61 7.51
CA PHE A 59 11.77 -20.26 8.37
C PHE A 59 11.40 -21.37 9.36
N GLU A 60 11.63 -22.64 9.02
CA GLU A 60 11.40 -23.77 9.93
C GLU A 60 12.42 -23.83 11.08
N ASN A 61 13.59 -23.21 10.93
CA ASN A 61 14.68 -23.24 11.92
C ASN A 61 14.75 -21.96 12.79
N ILE A 62 13.72 -21.11 12.77
CA ILE A 62 13.69 -19.90 13.60
C ILE A 62 13.52 -20.28 15.07
N LYS A 63 14.50 -19.89 15.88
CA LYS A 63 14.44 -20.02 17.33
C LYS A 63 13.74 -18.83 17.98
N THR A 64 14.11 -17.61 17.59
CA THR A 64 13.58 -16.38 18.23
C THR A 64 13.68 -15.18 17.29
N GLU A 65 12.64 -14.34 17.28
CA GLU A 65 12.68 -13.01 16.64
C GLU A 65 13.39 -11.98 17.53
N LEU A 66 14.28 -11.20 16.92
CA LEU A 66 14.92 -10.02 17.53
C LEU A 66 14.03 -8.79 17.33
N VAL A 67 12.95 -8.69 18.10
CA VAL A 67 11.94 -7.61 17.98
C VAL A 67 12.57 -6.22 18.11
N GLU A 68 13.61 -6.06 18.92
CA GLU A 68 14.36 -4.82 19.09
C GLU A 68 15.19 -4.41 17.85
N LYS A 69 15.34 -5.32 16.88
CA LYS A 69 16.01 -5.09 15.59
C LYS A 69 15.03 -4.86 14.44
N ARG A 70 13.72 -4.84 14.71
CA ARG A 70 12.73 -4.45 13.70
C ARG A 70 13.07 -3.07 13.15
N THR A 71 12.83 -2.91 11.86
CA THR A 71 12.79 -1.60 11.20
C THR A 71 11.47 -1.47 10.47
N ARG A 72 11.18 -0.30 9.89
CA ARG A 72 10.01 -0.12 9.02
C ARG A 72 9.83 -1.25 8.00
N THR A 73 10.92 -1.83 7.48
CA THR A 73 10.91 -2.77 6.34
C THR A 73 11.70 -4.05 6.59
N SER A 74 11.97 -4.41 7.85
CA SER A 74 12.73 -5.63 8.15
C SER A 74 12.39 -6.31 9.47
N LYS A 75 12.58 -7.64 9.50
CA LYS A 75 12.53 -8.50 10.70
C LYS A 75 13.83 -9.30 10.79
N SER A 76 14.41 -9.43 11.98
CA SER A 76 15.63 -10.19 12.19
C SER A 76 15.38 -11.34 13.17
N PHE A 77 16.03 -12.48 12.93
CA PHE A 77 15.81 -13.72 13.67
C PHE A 77 17.15 -14.36 14.04
N ILE A 78 17.15 -15.10 15.15
CA ILE A 78 18.17 -16.08 15.49
C ILE A 78 17.61 -17.46 15.14
N LEU A 79 18.41 -18.25 14.41
CA LEU A 79 18.09 -19.64 14.08
C LEU A 79 18.57 -20.59 15.20
N GLU A 80 18.14 -21.85 15.16
CA GLU A 80 18.53 -22.86 16.16
C GLU A 80 20.05 -23.10 16.24
N ASP A 81 20.76 -22.98 15.12
CA ASP A 81 22.22 -23.10 15.04
C ASP A 81 22.97 -21.85 15.54
N GLY A 82 22.25 -20.80 15.93
CA GLY A 82 22.80 -19.51 16.39
C GLY A 82 23.09 -18.51 15.27
N THR A 83 22.92 -18.89 14.00
CA THR A 83 23.05 -17.99 12.85
C THR A 83 21.94 -16.92 12.87
N ARG A 84 22.20 -15.77 12.25
CA ARG A 84 21.23 -14.67 12.13
C ARG A 84 20.75 -14.50 10.70
N VAL A 85 19.44 -14.31 10.54
CA VAL A 85 18.79 -14.00 9.27
C VAL A 85 17.99 -12.70 9.41
N THR A 86 17.93 -11.92 8.33
CA THR A 86 17.08 -10.73 8.26
C THR A 86 16.21 -10.83 7.01
N ASP A 87 14.90 -10.75 7.21
CA ASP A 87 13.93 -10.55 6.14
C ASP A 87 13.84 -9.07 5.80
N LEU A 88 13.92 -8.77 4.50
CA LEU A 88 13.77 -7.42 3.96
C LEU A 88 12.52 -7.35 3.08
N TYR A 89 11.78 -6.27 3.25
CA TYR A 89 10.53 -6.01 2.55
C TYR A 89 10.67 -4.74 1.70
N THR A 90 10.01 -4.68 0.55
CA THR A 90 10.01 -3.48 -0.32
C THR A 90 9.02 -2.41 0.16
N THR A 91 8.11 -2.77 1.05
CA THR A 91 7.09 -1.89 1.63
C THR A 91 7.16 -1.94 3.15
N PRO A 92 6.66 -0.90 3.86
CA PRO A 92 6.54 -0.96 5.30
C PRO A 92 5.76 -2.19 5.76
N VAL A 93 6.27 -2.88 6.78
CA VAL A 93 5.58 -3.97 7.50
C VAL A 93 5.42 -3.67 8.98
N HIS A 94 6.12 -2.63 9.46
CA HIS A 94 5.97 -2.12 10.82
C HIS A 94 5.63 -0.62 10.83
N TYR A 95 4.95 -0.19 11.88
CA TYR A 95 4.78 1.22 12.24
C TYR A 95 5.52 1.51 13.56
N LEU A 96 5.87 2.77 13.78
CA LEU A 96 6.49 3.20 15.02
C LEU A 96 5.38 3.65 15.98
N ASP A 97 5.26 3.01 17.14
CA ASP A 97 4.29 3.41 18.16
C ASP A 97 4.72 4.68 18.90
N GLU A 98 3.82 5.22 19.73
CA GLU A 98 4.05 6.43 20.54
C GLU A 98 5.22 6.29 21.52
N ASN A 99 5.61 5.06 21.86
CA ASN A 99 6.75 4.77 22.74
C ASN A 99 8.06 4.59 21.95
N GLY A 100 8.05 4.81 20.62
CA GLY A 100 9.21 4.65 19.76
C GLY A 100 9.58 3.20 19.47
N LYS A 101 8.63 2.25 19.59
CA LYS A 101 8.86 0.83 19.28
C LYS A 101 8.21 0.43 17.97
N TRP A 102 8.89 -0.42 17.21
CA TRP A 102 8.36 -0.98 15.96
C TRP A 102 7.34 -2.10 16.25
N GLN A 103 6.12 -1.89 15.78
CA GLN A 103 5.00 -2.82 15.91
C GLN A 103 4.56 -3.30 14.52
N GLU A 104 4.00 -4.51 14.43
CA GLU A 104 3.38 -5.01 13.19
C GLU A 104 2.27 -4.06 12.73
N ILE A 105 2.20 -3.83 11.41
CA ILE A 105 1.06 -3.12 10.84
C ILE A 105 -0.20 -3.97 11.04
N ASP A 106 -1.22 -3.34 11.61
CA ASP A 106 -2.54 -3.92 11.82
C ASP A 106 -3.53 -3.06 11.03
N LEU A 107 -4.13 -3.63 10.00
CA LEU A 107 -5.06 -2.95 9.09
C LEU A 107 -6.50 -2.93 9.60
N THR A 108 -6.75 -3.44 10.81
CA THR A 108 -8.08 -3.44 11.41
C THR A 108 -8.55 -2.02 11.67
N ILE A 109 -9.73 -1.68 11.17
CA ILE A 109 -10.42 -0.43 11.45
C ILE A 109 -11.20 -0.58 12.75
N THR A 110 -10.93 0.31 13.71
CA THR A 110 -11.57 0.30 15.04
C THR A 110 -12.40 1.55 15.26
N ARG A 111 -13.24 1.54 16.29
CA ARG A 111 -13.92 2.76 16.76
C ARG A 111 -12.88 3.78 17.20
N SER A 112 -13.07 5.02 16.76
CA SER A 112 -12.19 6.14 17.09
C SER A 112 -12.56 6.73 18.44
N SER A 113 -11.54 7.23 19.15
CA SER A 113 -11.71 8.04 20.37
C SER A 113 -11.87 9.54 20.05
N ASN A 114 -11.60 9.94 18.82
CA ASN A 114 -11.77 11.30 18.31
C ASN A 114 -13.27 11.65 18.17
N LEU A 115 -13.66 12.86 18.58
CA LEU A 115 -15.05 13.31 18.49
C LEU A 115 -15.51 13.64 17.05
N VAL A 116 -14.57 13.87 16.14
CA VAL A 116 -14.81 14.25 14.73
C VAL A 116 -14.95 13.01 13.83
N PHE A 117 -14.30 11.91 14.17
CA PHE A 117 -14.23 10.69 13.37
C PHE A 117 -14.80 9.49 14.13
N GLU A 118 -15.61 8.68 13.47
CA GLU A 118 -16.27 7.53 14.10
C GLU A 118 -15.38 6.30 14.16
N TYR A 119 -14.51 6.14 13.16
CA TYR A 119 -13.59 5.03 13.04
C TYR A 119 -12.18 5.51 12.68
N GLU A 120 -11.19 4.68 12.97
CA GLU A 120 -9.78 4.96 12.70
C GLU A 120 -8.98 3.70 12.40
N ASN A 121 -7.83 3.88 11.77
CA ASN A 121 -6.73 2.93 11.77
C ASN A 121 -5.42 3.70 12.03
N THR A 122 -4.88 3.56 13.23
CA THR A 122 -3.66 4.25 13.69
C THR A 122 -2.44 3.33 13.79
N LYS A 123 -2.63 2.02 13.62
CA LYS A 123 -1.59 0.98 13.70
C LYS A 123 -0.99 0.67 12.32
N ASN A 124 -0.63 1.70 11.59
CA ASN A 124 -0.15 1.60 10.21
C ASN A 124 0.92 2.68 9.94
N SER A 125 1.58 2.59 8.79
CA SER A 125 2.64 3.52 8.37
C SER A 125 2.18 4.97 8.18
N PHE A 126 0.86 5.19 8.13
CA PHE A 126 0.12 6.44 8.17
C PHE A 126 -1.19 6.17 8.92
N GLN A 127 -1.81 7.20 9.45
CA GLN A 127 -3.07 7.08 10.18
C GLN A 127 -4.23 7.45 9.26
N THR A 128 -5.35 6.75 9.41
CA THR A 128 -6.58 7.05 8.67
C THR A 128 -7.75 7.18 9.61
N TYR A 129 -8.64 8.11 9.29
CA TYR A 129 -9.81 8.42 10.10
C TYR A 129 -11.04 8.54 9.21
N PHE A 130 -12.15 7.99 9.67
CA PHE A 130 -13.39 7.90 8.91
C PHE A 130 -14.54 8.57 9.68
N GLY A 131 -15.19 9.51 9.01
CA GLY A 131 -16.33 10.25 9.54
C GLY A 131 -17.55 9.35 9.78
N ARG A 132 -18.56 9.93 10.43
CA ARG A 132 -19.83 9.25 10.68
C ARG A 132 -20.60 9.04 9.39
N ALA A 133 -21.53 8.08 9.35
CA ALA A 133 -22.39 7.89 8.18
C ALA A 133 -23.12 9.18 7.76
N SER A 134 -23.56 9.99 8.72
CA SER A 134 -24.24 11.27 8.47
C SER A 134 -23.34 12.38 7.95
N GLU A 135 -22.01 12.22 8.04
CA GLU A 135 -21.02 13.17 7.56
C GLU A 135 -19.79 12.41 7.03
N PRO A 136 -19.92 11.72 5.88
CA PRO A 136 -18.85 10.90 5.34
C PRO A 136 -17.64 11.76 4.98
N LYS A 137 -16.48 11.40 5.52
CA LYS A 137 -15.20 12.03 5.20
C LYS A 137 -14.09 11.06 5.58
N VAL A 138 -12.97 11.15 4.89
CA VAL A 138 -11.77 10.39 5.20
C VAL A 138 -10.63 11.37 5.42
N ALA A 139 -9.94 11.25 6.54
CA ALA A 139 -8.68 11.94 6.74
C ALA A 139 -7.54 10.94 6.73
N VAL A 140 -6.42 11.36 6.12
CA VAL A 140 -5.16 10.64 6.13
C VAL A 140 -4.14 11.56 6.79
N GLU A 141 -3.46 11.05 7.79
CA GLU A 141 -2.44 11.77 8.55
C GLU A 141 -1.10 11.04 8.45
N TYR A 142 -0.05 11.80 8.15
CA TYR A 142 1.30 11.31 8.05
C TYR A 142 2.26 12.36 8.61
N GLU A 143 2.92 12.02 9.71
CA GLU A 143 3.74 12.96 10.50
C GLU A 143 2.90 14.21 10.82
N ASP A 144 3.38 15.41 10.53
CA ASP A 144 2.66 16.66 10.81
C ASP A 144 1.70 17.10 9.68
N ASN A 145 1.46 16.23 8.68
CA ASN A 145 0.64 16.55 7.52
C ASN A 145 -0.70 15.80 7.58
N TYR A 146 -1.77 16.49 7.20
CA TYR A 146 -3.10 15.89 7.10
C TYR A 146 -3.74 16.25 5.76
N LEU A 147 -4.50 15.31 5.22
CA LEU A 147 -5.32 15.49 4.03
C LEU A 147 -6.71 14.93 4.31
N THR A 148 -7.74 15.73 4.04
CA THR A 148 -9.13 15.32 4.23
C THR A 148 -9.86 15.32 2.90
N PHE A 149 -10.56 14.22 2.63
CA PHE A 149 -11.47 14.05 1.52
C PHE A 149 -12.90 13.99 2.06
N ALA A 150 -13.76 14.83 1.53
CA ALA A 150 -15.18 14.74 1.76
C ALA A 150 -15.90 14.84 0.41
N PRO A 151 -16.92 14.00 0.17
CA PRO A 151 -17.75 14.14 -0.99
C PRO A 151 -18.56 15.44 -0.88
N VAL A 152 -18.71 16.12 -2.00
CA VAL A 152 -19.49 17.35 -2.12
C VAL A 152 -20.61 17.14 -3.13
N ASN A 153 -21.73 17.83 -2.95
CA ASN A 153 -22.81 17.78 -3.94
C ASN A 153 -22.29 18.28 -5.29
N ASN A 154 -22.54 17.49 -6.33
CA ASN A 154 -22.09 17.79 -7.68
C ASN A 154 -23.04 18.81 -8.34
N GLN A 155 -22.49 19.83 -8.99
CA GLN A 155 -23.27 20.76 -9.82
C GLN A 155 -23.38 20.32 -11.29
N PHE A 156 -22.70 19.24 -11.70
CA PHE A 156 -22.47 18.85 -13.09
C PHE A 156 -22.70 17.35 -13.41
N GLY A 157 -23.35 16.57 -12.54
CA GLY A 157 -23.59 15.13 -12.78
C GLY A 157 -24.88 14.59 -12.19
N ASN A 158 -25.24 13.38 -12.59
CA ASN A 158 -26.47 12.71 -12.15
C ASN A 158 -26.31 12.14 -10.74
N GLY A 159 -27.06 12.68 -9.78
CA GLY A 159 -27.24 12.12 -8.43
C GLY A 159 -26.99 13.13 -7.31
N ASN A 160 -27.93 13.23 -6.37
CA ASN A 160 -27.73 13.95 -5.12
C ASN A 160 -27.07 13.02 -4.11
N LEU A 161 -26.20 13.55 -3.25
CA LEU A 161 -25.73 12.80 -2.10
C LEU A 161 -26.93 12.45 -1.21
N ASN A 162 -27.04 11.17 -0.85
CA ASN A 162 -27.93 10.78 0.23
C ASN A 162 -27.30 11.22 1.57
N SER A 163 -28.08 11.18 2.65
CA SER A 163 -27.52 11.17 4.00
C SER A 163 -27.41 9.72 4.45
N PRO A 164 -26.25 9.03 4.25
CA PRO A 164 -26.14 7.64 4.67
C PRO A 164 -26.36 7.55 6.18
N SER A 165 -27.11 6.54 6.60
CA SER A 165 -27.37 6.31 8.03
C SER A 165 -26.57 5.14 8.58
N THR A 166 -25.86 4.39 7.73
CA THR A 166 -25.27 3.10 8.09
C THR A 166 -23.87 2.95 7.54
N THR A 167 -22.95 2.63 8.46
CA THR A 167 -21.57 2.25 8.16
C THR A 167 -21.41 0.75 8.39
N LYS A 168 -20.77 0.06 7.45
CA LYS A 168 -20.35 -1.34 7.61
C LYS A 168 -18.83 -1.41 7.65
N VAL A 169 -18.28 -2.05 8.67
CA VAL A 169 -16.83 -2.25 8.83
C VAL A 169 -16.53 -3.74 8.79
N GLU A 170 -15.58 -4.12 7.94
CA GLU A 170 -15.06 -5.48 7.79
C GLU A 170 -13.53 -5.41 7.75
N GLU A 171 -12.88 -5.76 8.85
CA GLU A 171 -11.41 -5.72 9.00
C GLU A 171 -10.79 -4.41 8.50
N ASN A 172 -10.28 -4.38 7.27
CA ASN A 172 -9.60 -3.27 6.63
C ASN A 172 -10.47 -2.44 5.67
N ARG A 173 -11.79 -2.65 5.68
CA ARG A 173 -12.73 -1.97 4.79
C ARG A 173 -13.87 -1.34 5.57
N LEU A 174 -14.14 -0.08 5.26
CA LEU A 174 -15.30 0.67 5.75
C LEU A 174 -16.17 1.08 4.57
N VAL A 175 -17.48 0.88 4.71
CA VAL A 175 -18.47 1.17 3.65
C VAL A 175 -19.55 2.07 4.21
N TYR A 176 -19.78 3.22 3.56
CA TYR A 176 -20.97 4.04 3.76
C TYR A 176 -22.06 3.57 2.79
N MET A 177 -23.09 2.94 3.34
CA MET A 177 -24.14 2.28 2.56
C MET A 177 -25.10 3.30 1.94
N ASN A 178 -25.56 3.05 0.71
CA ASN A 178 -26.56 3.91 0.03
C ASN A 178 -26.13 5.39 -0.02
N PHE A 179 -24.87 5.62 -0.37
CA PHE A 179 -24.25 6.94 -0.39
C PHE A 179 -24.83 7.84 -1.49
N ILE A 180 -25.16 7.25 -2.64
CA ILE A 180 -26.02 7.80 -3.69
C ILE A 180 -27.03 6.73 -4.10
N ASP A 181 -28.07 7.10 -4.85
CA ASP A 181 -29.03 6.11 -5.34
C ASP A 181 -28.34 4.99 -6.13
N GLY A 182 -28.52 3.75 -5.67
CA GLY A 182 -27.93 2.56 -6.26
C GLY A 182 -26.42 2.35 -6.01
N ALA A 183 -25.73 3.15 -5.18
CA ALA A 183 -24.30 2.92 -4.90
C ALA A 183 -23.84 3.26 -3.46
N ASP A 184 -22.81 2.54 -3.02
CA ASP A 184 -22.13 2.75 -1.75
C ASP A 184 -20.82 3.54 -1.95
N LEU A 185 -20.34 4.21 -0.90
CA LEU A 185 -19.00 4.77 -0.84
C LEU A 185 -18.09 3.84 -0.03
N ARG A 186 -16.92 3.50 -0.59
CA ARG A 186 -15.95 2.53 -0.05
C ARG A 186 -14.54 3.02 -0.19
#